data_AF-K2HCZ0-F1
#
_entry.id   AF-K2HCZ0-F1
#
_cell.length_a   1.000
_cell.length_b   1.000
_cell.length_c   1.000
_cell.angle_alpha   90.00
_cell.angle_beta   90.00
_cell.angle_gamma   90.00
#
_symmetry.space_group_name_H-M   'P 1'
#
loop_
_entity.id
_entity.type
_entity.pdbx_description
1 polymer ?
#
loop_
_entity_poly.entity_id
_entity_poly.type
_entity_poly.pdbx_seq_one_letter_code
_entity_poly.pdbx_strand_id
1 'polypeptide(L)'
;MKLLFVLFISCVFAIKCKDFKNIHKNTDYVFKKADADTYVYFNLCGPITTQLEGYDTSDVSVLAYLETYKEKIVLGSTSTESLELVNDGKTLRFTYDGDSSLQLSSRVEVTCGTEDTSSNIKAQIEGSTFIFSFTSPDACPSNKTFPITGLILCIVLFVLIGFYIIITVILNIFVLHKKGLEIIPNYLFWIGLPSLLVDGVKFTFCCKKAGSEYQTFAV
;
A
#
# COMPACT_ATOMS: atom_id res chain seq x y z
N MET A 1 21.63 13.16 -7.01
CA MET A 1 20.39 13.31 -7.82
C MET A 1 19.77 11.97 -8.22
N LYS A 2 20.54 10.98 -8.71
CA LYS A 2 20.02 9.62 -9.01
C LYS A 2 19.36 8.91 -7.81
N LEU A 3 19.96 9.02 -6.62
CA LEU A 3 19.45 8.34 -5.42
C LEU A 3 18.07 8.87 -4.95
N LEU A 4 17.86 10.19 -5.04
CA LEU A 4 16.59 10.82 -4.65
C LEU A 4 15.45 10.47 -5.60
N PHE A 5 15.76 10.34 -6.91
CA PHE A 5 14.79 9.92 -7.93
C PHE A 5 14.38 8.45 -7.77
N VAL A 6 15.33 7.58 -7.41
CA VAL A 6 15.06 6.15 -7.13
C VAL A 6 14.24 5.98 -5.86
N LEU A 7 14.52 6.75 -4.81
CA LEU A 7 13.73 6.74 -3.56
C LEU A 7 12.32 7.33 -3.73
N PHE A 8 12.16 8.32 -4.61
CA PHE A 8 10.83 8.86 -4.95
C PHE A 8 9.99 7.84 -5.71
N ILE A 9 10.61 7.10 -6.63
CA ILE A 9 9.95 6.03 -7.40
C ILE A 9 9.58 4.87 -6.47
N SER A 10 10.49 4.34 -5.66
CA SER A 10 10.20 3.19 -4.81
C SER A 10 9.11 3.44 -3.75
N CYS A 11 9.00 4.67 -3.22
CA CYS A 11 7.95 5.02 -2.26
C CYS A 11 6.56 5.17 -2.92
N VAL A 12 6.51 5.56 -4.20
CA VAL A 12 5.27 5.70 -4.98
C VAL A 12 4.72 4.35 -5.44
N PHE A 13 5.59 3.34 -5.63
CA PHE A 13 5.20 1.99 -6.07
C PHE A 13 5.07 0.97 -4.94
N ALA A 14 5.24 1.37 -3.68
CA ALA A 14 4.97 0.49 -2.54
C ALA A 14 3.47 0.18 -2.49
N ILE A 15 3.13 -1.06 -2.82
CA ILE A 15 1.76 -1.55 -2.85
C ILE A 15 1.26 -1.59 -1.43
N LYS A 16 0.13 -0.92 -1.19
CA LYS A 16 -0.45 -0.88 0.14
C LYS A 16 -1.70 -1.72 0.15
N CYS A 17 -1.97 -2.31 1.31
CA CYS A 17 -3.24 -2.96 1.61
C CYS A 17 -4.49 -2.13 1.25
N LYS A 18 -4.40 -0.80 1.36
CA LYS A 18 -5.47 0.14 0.97
C LYS A 18 -5.84 0.08 -0.51
N ASP A 19 -4.96 -0.45 -1.37
CA ASP A 19 -5.21 -0.60 -2.80
C ASP A 19 -6.20 -1.74 -3.10
N PHE A 20 -6.34 -2.71 -2.19
CA PHE A 20 -7.20 -3.89 -2.32
C PHE A 20 -8.37 -3.85 -1.34
N LYS A 21 -9.28 -2.88 -1.54
CA LYS A 21 -10.37 -2.57 -0.59
C LYS A 21 -11.29 -3.76 -0.24
N ASN A 22 -11.39 -4.77 -1.10
CA ASN A 22 -12.27 -5.91 -0.89
C ASN A 22 -11.58 -7.15 -0.32
N ILE A 23 -10.23 -7.15 -0.25
CA ILE A 23 -9.50 -8.34 0.19
C ILE A 23 -9.54 -8.51 1.71
N HIS A 24 -9.57 -7.39 2.43
CA HIS A 24 -9.89 -7.35 3.85
C HIS A 24 -11.38 -7.56 4.03
N LYS A 25 -11.77 -8.60 4.77
CA LYS A 25 -13.17 -8.93 5.03
C LYS A 25 -13.52 -8.57 6.46
N ASN A 26 -14.80 -8.26 6.70
CA ASN A 26 -15.35 -8.08 8.05
C ASN A 26 -15.45 -9.41 8.83
N THR A 27 -15.22 -10.52 8.15
CA THR A 27 -15.21 -11.88 8.70
C THR A 27 -13.92 -12.55 8.26
N ASP A 28 -13.28 -13.25 9.18
CA ASP A 28 -11.99 -13.89 8.91
C ASP A 28 -12.12 -15.01 7.87
N TYR A 29 -11.04 -15.21 7.12
CA TYR A 29 -10.86 -16.42 6.34
C TYR A 29 -10.56 -17.57 7.29
N VAL A 30 -11.19 -18.73 7.05
CA VAL A 30 -11.08 -19.88 7.92
C VAL A 30 -10.60 -21.07 7.12
N PHE A 31 -9.45 -21.61 7.51
CA PHE A 31 -8.99 -22.91 7.06
C PHE A 31 -9.26 -23.96 8.15
N LYS A 32 -9.98 -25.02 7.80
CA LYS A 32 -10.20 -26.18 8.67
C LYS A 32 -9.37 -27.33 8.16
N LYS A 33 -8.53 -27.91 9.02
CA LYS A 33 -7.80 -29.14 8.70
C LYS A 33 -8.77 -30.32 8.71
N ALA A 34 -8.82 -31.10 7.62
CA ALA A 34 -9.79 -32.19 7.46
C ALA A 34 -9.71 -33.27 8.56
N ASP A 35 -8.50 -33.55 9.06
CA ASP A 35 -8.23 -34.64 10.01
C ASP A 35 -7.98 -34.16 11.45
N ALA A 36 -8.21 -32.88 11.76
CA ALA A 36 -7.93 -32.34 13.09
C ALA A 36 -8.95 -31.26 13.49
N ASP A 37 -9.17 -31.12 14.79
CA ASP A 37 -9.93 -30.01 15.39
C ASP A 37 -9.09 -28.71 15.42
N THR A 38 -8.37 -28.44 14.32
CA THR A 38 -7.50 -27.27 14.16
C THR A 38 -8.11 -26.34 13.12
N TYR A 39 -8.37 -25.11 13.57
CA TYR A 39 -8.87 -24.01 12.76
C TYR A 39 -7.80 -22.95 12.66
N VAL A 40 -7.56 -22.45 11.45
CA VAL A 40 -6.71 -21.28 11.24
C VAL A 40 -7.57 -20.13 10.78
N TYR A 41 -7.60 -19.08 11.59
CA TYR A 41 -8.27 -17.82 11.31
C TYR A 41 -7.24 -16.83 10.81
N PHE A 42 -7.53 -16.18 9.69
CA PHE A 42 -6.69 -15.10 9.23
C PHE A 42 -7.49 -14.00 8.56
N ASN A 43 -6.98 -12.78 8.67
CA ASN A 43 -7.51 -11.64 7.94
C ASN A 43 -6.35 -10.92 7.26
N LEU A 44 -6.57 -10.51 6.02
CA LEU A 44 -5.57 -9.82 5.22
C LEU A 44 -5.72 -8.32 5.48
N CYS A 45 -4.61 -7.59 5.56
CA CYS A 45 -4.64 -6.13 5.72
C CYS A 45 -5.21 -5.62 7.05
N GLY A 46 -5.15 -6.44 8.10
CA GLY A 46 -5.63 -6.08 9.43
C GLY A 46 -5.64 -7.25 10.40
N PRO A 47 -6.01 -7.00 11.67
CA PRO A 47 -6.16 -8.05 12.65
C PRO A 47 -7.38 -8.93 12.36
N ILE A 48 -7.37 -10.13 12.93
CA ILE A 48 -8.52 -11.02 12.93
C ILE A 48 -9.68 -10.40 13.72
N THR A 49 -10.90 -10.70 13.28
CA THR A 49 -12.16 -10.25 13.87
C THR A 49 -12.71 -11.23 14.90
N THR A 50 -12.29 -12.49 14.83
CA THR A 50 -12.68 -13.55 15.77
C THR A 50 -12.20 -13.19 17.18
N GLN A 51 -13.16 -12.96 18.07
CA GLN A 51 -12.88 -12.74 19.48
C GLN A 51 -12.65 -14.07 20.17
N LEU A 52 -11.53 -14.18 20.88
CA LEU A 52 -11.21 -15.32 21.71
C LEU A 52 -11.16 -14.86 23.16
N GLU A 53 -11.93 -15.52 24.03
CA GLU A 53 -12.01 -15.15 25.44
C GLU A 53 -10.61 -14.99 26.07
N GLY A 54 -10.39 -13.84 26.71
CA GLY A 54 -9.17 -13.52 27.44
C GLY A 54 -7.91 -13.32 26.58
N TYR A 55 -8.04 -13.09 25.27
CA TYR A 55 -6.90 -12.87 24.39
C TYR A 55 -7.10 -11.65 23.49
N ASP A 56 -6.10 -10.78 23.48
CA ASP A 56 -6.10 -9.59 22.64
C ASP A 56 -5.63 -9.95 21.23
N THR A 57 -6.51 -9.75 20.24
CA THR A 57 -6.25 -10.03 18.84
C THR A 57 -5.88 -8.78 18.03
N SER A 58 -5.65 -7.63 18.68
CA SER A 58 -5.45 -6.36 18.01
C SER A 58 -4.22 -6.30 17.07
N ASP A 59 -3.20 -7.13 17.33
CA ASP A 59 -1.98 -7.25 16.50
C ASP A 59 -1.79 -8.66 15.93
N VAL A 60 -2.88 -9.41 15.72
CA VAL A 60 -2.81 -10.79 15.20
C VAL A 60 -3.57 -10.87 13.90
N SER A 61 -2.87 -11.16 12.80
CA SER A 61 -3.48 -11.35 11.47
C SER A 61 -3.66 -12.81 11.10
N VAL A 62 -2.87 -13.72 11.68
CA VAL A 62 -2.97 -15.17 11.43
C VAL A 62 -2.85 -15.93 12.75
N LEU A 63 -3.89 -16.71 13.08
CA LEU A 63 -3.97 -17.45 14.33
C LEU A 63 -4.45 -18.89 14.08
N ALA A 64 -3.72 -19.86 14.63
CA ALA A 64 -4.19 -21.24 14.73
C ALA A 64 -4.83 -21.48 16.11
N TYR A 65 -6.00 -22.12 16.09
CA TYR A 65 -6.75 -22.52 17.28
C TYR A 65 -7.00 -24.03 17.26
N LEU A 66 -6.57 -24.69 18.33
CA LEU A 66 -6.81 -26.11 18.53
C LEU A 66 -7.97 -26.28 19.52
N GLU A 67 -9.12 -26.71 19.03
CA GLU A 67 -10.36 -26.77 19.82
C GLU A 67 -10.27 -27.80 20.95
N THR A 68 -9.65 -28.95 20.69
CA THR A 68 -9.47 -30.03 21.68
C THR A 68 -8.75 -29.57 22.95
N TYR A 69 -7.71 -28.75 22.80
CA TYR A 69 -6.86 -28.27 23.91
C TYR A 69 -7.13 -26.82 24.31
N LYS A 70 -8.00 -26.12 23.55
CA LYS A 70 -8.22 -24.67 23.62
C LYS A 70 -6.91 -23.87 23.50
N GLU A 71 -5.95 -24.40 22.77
CA GLU A 71 -4.63 -23.79 22.58
C GLU A 71 -4.63 -22.82 21.39
N LYS A 72 -3.87 -21.73 21.52
CA LYS A 72 -3.78 -20.63 20.55
C LYS A 72 -2.32 -20.48 20.13
N ILE A 73 -2.06 -20.47 18.83
CA ILE A 73 -0.70 -20.30 18.28
C ILE A 73 -0.74 -19.14 17.29
N VAL A 74 0.07 -18.11 17.56
CA VAL A 74 0.22 -16.95 16.68
C VAL A 74 1.13 -17.31 15.53
N LEU A 75 0.57 -17.32 14.32
CA LEU A 75 1.30 -17.60 13.09
C LEU A 75 1.71 -16.33 12.33
N GLY A 76 1.12 -15.19 12.68
CA GLY A 76 1.42 -13.92 12.04
C GLY A 76 0.87 -12.71 12.77
N SER A 77 1.74 -11.76 13.09
CA SER A 77 1.38 -10.47 13.66
C SER A 77 1.03 -9.44 12.59
N THR A 78 0.11 -8.52 12.89
CA THR A 78 -0.31 -7.48 11.93
C THR A 78 0.82 -6.48 11.67
N SER A 79 1.63 -6.18 12.70
CA SER A 79 2.77 -5.27 12.63
C SER A 79 3.89 -5.71 11.69
N THR A 80 3.99 -7.01 11.38
CA THR A 80 5.02 -7.60 10.50
C THR A 80 4.50 -7.91 9.10
N GLU A 81 3.23 -7.57 8.81
CA GLU A 81 2.63 -7.81 7.50
C GLU A 81 3.41 -7.11 6.38
N SER A 82 3.83 -7.90 5.40
CA SER A 82 4.43 -7.42 4.16
C SER A 82 3.68 -7.96 2.95
N LEU A 83 3.47 -7.10 1.95
CA LEU A 83 2.71 -7.40 0.74
C LEU A 83 3.60 -7.28 -0.49
N GLU A 84 3.66 -8.35 -1.28
CA GLU A 84 4.41 -8.43 -2.53
C GLU A 84 3.50 -8.90 -3.68
N LEU A 85 3.75 -8.36 -4.87
CA LEU A 85 3.19 -8.90 -6.11
C LEU A 85 4.16 -9.91 -6.71
N VAL A 86 3.63 -11.09 -7.03
CA VAL A 86 4.38 -12.20 -7.59
C VAL A 86 3.70 -12.66 -8.88
N ASN A 87 4.44 -13.36 -9.74
CA ASN A 87 3.95 -13.86 -11.02
C ASN A 87 3.38 -12.75 -11.90
N ASP A 88 4.20 -11.73 -12.19
CA ASP A 88 3.82 -10.57 -13.01
C ASP A 88 2.58 -9.82 -12.49
N GLY A 89 2.40 -9.80 -11.17
CA GLY A 89 1.30 -9.10 -10.52
C GLY A 89 -0.03 -9.86 -10.50
N LYS A 90 -0.02 -11.17 -10.76
CA LYS A 90 -1.23 -12.02 -10.67
C LYS A 90 -1.48 -12.58 -9.28
N THR A 91 -0.45 -12.70 -8.45
CA THR A 91 -0.56 -13.26 -7.10
C THR A 91 -0.14 -12.22 -6.07
N LEU A 92 -1.01 -11.96 -5.10
CA LEU A 92 -0.70 -11.19 -3.90
C LEU A 92 -0.12 -12.14 -2.86
N ARG A 93 1.10 -11.86 -2.41
CA ARG A 93 1.76 -12.61 -1.34
C ARG A 93 1.83 -11.75 -0.10
N PHE A 94 1.13 -12.18 0.93
CA PHE A 94 1.21 -11.63 2.27
C PHE A 94 2.16 -12.49 3.08
N THR A 95 3.16 -11.88 3.73
CA THR A 95 4.08 -12.57 4.63
C THR A 95 3.96 -11.97 6.03
N TYR A 96 3.93 -12.84 7.02
CA TYR A 96 3.82 -12.50 8.43
C TYR A 96 4.85 -13.26 9.25
N ASP A 97 5.40 -12.59 10.24
CA ASP A 97 6.19 -13.23 11.29
C ASP A 97 5.28 -13.57 12.47
N GLY A 98 5.30 -14.83 12.89
CA GLY A 98 4.57 -15.34 14.04
C GLY A 98 5.42 -15.35 15.30
N ASP A 99 5.18 -16.32 16.18
CA ASP A 99 5.95 -16.44 17.41
C ASP A 99 7.46 -16.61 17.14
N SER A 100 8.22 -15.59 17.54
CA SER A 100 9.68 -15.54 17.39
C SER A 100 10.39 -16.64 18.18
N SER A 101 9.80 -17.13 19.26
CA SER A 101 10.36 -18.22 20.07
C SER A 101 10.32 -19.56 19.33
N LEU A 102 9.35 -19.72 18.42
CA LEU A 102 9.16 -20.92 17.63
C LEU A 102 9.67 -20.77 16.18
N GLN A 103 10.17 -19.57 15.81
CA GLN A 103 10.60 -19.21 14.46
C GLN A 103 9.55 -19.55 13.39
N LEU A 104 8.29 -19.33 13.73
CA LEU A 104 7.16 -19.58 12.84
C LEU A 104 6.90 -18.36 11.97
N SER A 105 6.67 -18.62 10.69
CA SER A 105 6.20 -17.60 9.75
C SER A 105 4.97 -18.13 9.03
N SER A 106 4.13 -17.23 8.55
CA SER A 106 3.03 -17.60 7.67
C SER A 106 3.01 -16.75 6.41
N ARG A 107 2.53 -17.35 5.33
CA ARG A 107 2.33 -16.72 4.03
C ARG A 107 0.93 -17.00 3.55
N VAL A 108 0.27 -15.97 3.05
CA VAL A 108 -1.02 -16.10 2.38
C VAL A 108 -0.86 -15.66 0.94
N GLU A 109 -1.11 -16.57 -0.01
CA GLU A 109 -1.00 -16.32 -1.44
C GLU A 109 -2.39 -16.29 -2.07
N VAL A 110 -2.81 -15.09 -2.49
CA VAL A 110 -4.10 -14.88 -3.15
C VAL A 110 -3.86 -14.65 -4.63
N THR A 111 -4.31 -15.58 -5.46
CA THR A 111 -4.17 -15.46 -6.91
C THR A 111 -5.42 -14.81 -7.50
N CYS A 112 -5.23 -13.82 -8.37
CA CYS A 112 -6.31 -13.21 -9.15
C CYS A 112 -6.94 -14.25 -10.08
N GLY A 113 -8.25 -14.43 -9.99
CA GLY A 113 -9.02 -15.28 -10.87
C GLY A 113 -10.51 -14.94 -10.84
N THR A 114 -11.27 -15.47 -11.78
CA THR A 114 -12.72 -15.22 -11.86
C THR A 114 -13.52 -15.97 -10.81
N GLU A 115 -12.94 -17.04 -10.24
CA GLU A 115 -13.56 -17.87 -9.22
C GLU A 115 -13.05 -17.50 -7.83
N ASP A 116 -13.95 -17.44 -6.85
CA ASP A 116 -13.58 -17.31 -5.44
C ASP A 116 -13.49 -18.71 -4.80
N THR A 117 -12.27 -19.14 -4.50
CA THR A 117 -11.99 -20.41 -3.82
C THR A 117 -11.60 -20.21 -2.36
N SER A 118 -11.94 -19.07 -1.77
CA SER A 118 -11.70 -18.79 -0.33
C SER A 118 -12.42 -19.75 0.63
N SER A 119 -13.39 -20.53 0.17
CA SER A 119 -13.99 -21.63 0.94
C SER A 119 -13.16 -22.91 0.95
N ASN A 120 -12.21 -23.06 0.01
CA ASN A 120 -11.39 -24.25 -0.18
C ASN A 120 -9.90 -23.87 -0.18
N ILE A 121 -9.48 -23.20 0.90
CA ILE A 121 -8.09 -22.76 1.07
C ILE A 121 -7.18 -23.99 1.12
N LYS A 122 -6.11 -23.96 0.31
CA LYS A 122 -5.07 -24.98 0.32
C LYS A 122 -4.00 -24.59 1.32
N ALA A 123 -3.58 -25.53 2.16
CA ALA A 123 -2.48 -25.33 3.09
C ALA A 123 -1.27 -26.19 2.70
N GLN A 124 -0.09 -25.60 2.72
CA GLN A 124 1.19 -26.26 2.52
C GLN A 124 2.17 -25.80 3.61
N ILE A 125 3.13 -26.65 3.96
CA ILE A 125 4.22 -26.30 4.88
C ILE A 125 5.52 -26.37 4.10
N GLU A 126 6.31 -25.30 4.17
CA GLU A 126 7.65 -25.23 3.59
C GLU A 126 8.64 -24.81 4.70
N GLY A 127 9.42 -25.76 5.20
CA GLY A 127 10.28 -25.52 6.38
C GLY A 127 9.44 -25.15 7.61
N SER A 128 9.69 -23.97 8.19
CA SER A 128 8.92 -23.40 9.30
C SER A 128 7.83 -22.39 8.85
N THR A 129 7.56 -22.31 7.55
CA THR A 129 6.56 -21.40 6.98
C THR A 129 5.26 -22.13 6.63
N PHE A 130 4.15 -21.66 7.17
CA PHE A 130 2.81 -22.10 6.79
C PHE A 130 2.31 -21.28 5.59
N ILE A 131 1.93 -21.94 4.51
CA ILE A 131 1.49 -21.30 3.27
C ILE A 131 0.01 -21.62 3.06
N PHE A 132 -0.82 -20.58 2.99
CA PHE A 132 -2.24 -20.67 2.66
C PHE A 132 -2.47 -20.08 1.28
N SER A 133 -3.05 -20.84 0.36
CA SER A 133 -3.29 -20.38 -1.01
C SER A 133 -4.74 -20.55 -1.44
N PHE A 134 -5.27 -19.52 -2.08
CA PHE A 134 -6.60 -19.53 -2.70
C PHE A 134 -6.67 -18.52 -3.84
N THR A 135 -7.75 -18.60 -4.61
CA THR A 135 -8.05 -17.72 -5.74
C THR A 135 -9.20 -16.81 -5.36
N SER A 136 -9.12 -15.53 -5.70
CA SER A 136 -10.22 -14.59 -5.50
C SER A 136 -10.23 -13.51 -6.58
N PRO A 137 -11.41 -13.07 -7.04
CA PRO A 137 -11.53 -11.92 -7.93
C PRO A 137 -11.10 -10.61 -7.27
N ASP A 138 -11.15 -10.51 -5.94
CA ASP A 138 -10.77 -9.31 -5.20
C ASP A 138 -9.25 -9.08 -5.16
N ALA A 139 -8.45 -10.11 -5.46
CA ALA A 139 -7.01 -10.00 -5.65
C ALA A 139 -6.63 -9.45 -7.02
N CYS A 140 -7.58 -9.34 -7.95
CA CYS A 140 -7.31 -8.78 -9.25
C CYS A 140 -7.03 -7.28 -9.14
N PRO A 141 -6.03 -6.76 -9.88
CA PRO A 141 -5.77 -5.34 -9.89
C PRO A 141 -7.05 -4.62 -10.33
N SER A 142 -7.60 -3.81 -9.43
CA SER A 142 -8.67 -2.89 -9.82
C SER A 142 -8.12 -2.04 -10.95
N ASN A 143 -8.89 -1.87 -12.03
CA ASN A 143 -8.56 -1.02 -13.19
C ASN A 143 -8.50 0.49 -12.82
N LYS A 144 -7.95 0.83 -11.65
CA LYS A 144 -7.48 2.16 -11.36
C LYS A 144 -6.22 2.33 -12.18
N THR A 145 -6.40 2.74 -13.43
CA THR A 145 -5.33 3.28 -14.25
C THR A 145 -4.70 4.37 -13.41
N PHE A 146 -3.50 4.10 -12.87
CA PHE A 146 -2.68 5.16 -12.31
C PHE A 146 -2.63 6.27 -13.36
N PRO A 147 -2.81 7.56 -13.02
CA PRO A 147 -2.81 8.61 -14.02
C PRO A 147 -1.38 8.81 -14.54
N ILE A 148 -0.95 7.93 -15.44
CA ILE A 148 0.38 7.93 -16.07
C ILE A 148 0.61 9.29 -16.74
N THR A 149 -0.45 9.88 -17.28
CA THR A 149 -0.45 11.24 -17.85
C THR A 149 0.02 12.30 -16.85
N GLY A 150 -0.46 12.25 -15.61
CA GLY A 150 -0.08 13.22 -14.57
C GLY A 150 1.39 13.09 -14.20
N LEU A 151 1.89 11.86 -14.03
CA LEU A 151 3.29 11.61 -13.71
C LEU A 151 4.22 12.03 -14.85
N ILE A 152 3.88 11.72 -16.10
CA ILE A 152 4.66 12.15 -17.28
C ILE A 152 4.75 13.67 -17.33
N LEU A 153 3.62 14.37 -17.14
CA LEU A 153 3.60 15.83 -17.13
C LEU A 153 4.48 16.41 -16.03
N CYS A 154 4.43 15.84 -14.81
CA CYS A 154 5.31 16.23 -13.71
C CYS A 154 6.79 16.05 -14.07
N ILE A 155 7.17 14.90 -14.64
CA ILE A 155 8.56 14.63 -15.05
C ILE A 155 9.03 15.65 -16.10
N VAL A 156 8.22 15.89 -17.14
CA VAL A 156 8.54 16.87 -18.18
C VAL A 156 8.73 18.26 -17.59
N LEU A 157 7.84 18.68 -16.69
CA LEU A 157 7.94 19.98 -16.02
C LEU A 157 9.24 20.11 -15.21
N PHE A 158 9.61 19.10 -14.43
CA PHE A 158 10.85 19.10 -13.65
C PHE A 158 12.10 19.16 -14.54
N VAL A 159 12.11 18.44 -15.66
CA VAL A 159 13.21 18.47 -16.63
C VAL A 159 13.35 19.87 -17.22
N LEU A 160 12.25 20.50 -17.66
CA LEU A 160 12.26 21.86 -18.20
C LEU A 160 12.74 22.91 -17.18
N ILE A 161 12.28 22.82 -15.92
CA ILE A 161 12.75 23.69 -14.84
C ILE A 161 14.26 23.50 -14.59
N GLY A 162 14.75 22.25 -14.59
CA GLY A 162 16.16 21.96 -14.44
C GLY A 162 17.01 22.59 -15.55
N PHE A 163 16.61 22.40 -16.81
CA PHE A 163 17.28 23.03 -17.95
C PHE A 163 17.25 24.56 -17.87
N TYR A 164 16.11 25.14 -17.51
CA TYR A 164 15.98 26.58 -17.33
C TYR A 164 16.99 27.12 -16.31
N ILE A 165 17.08 26.51 -15.13
CA ILE A 165 18.01 26.93 -14.06
C ILE A 165 19.46 26.77 -14.51
N ILE A 166 19.84 25.63 -15.10
CA ILE A 166 21.22 25.38 -15.52
C ILE A 166 21.69 26.40 -16.55
N ILE A 167 20.90 26.62 -17.62
CA ILE A 167 21.27 27.53 -18.71
C ILE A 167 21.40 28.96 -18.18
N THR A 168 20.44 29.42 -17.39
CA THR A 168 20.45 30.80 -16.86
C THR A 168 21.53 31.01 -15.81
N VAL A 169 21.84 30.02 -14.96
CA VAL A 169 22.95 30.11 -14.01
C VAL A 169 24.28 30.25 -14.76
N ILE A 170 24.51 29.46 -15.81
CA ILE A 170 25.71 29.57 -16.66
C ILE A 170 25.80 30.98 -17.26
N LEU A 171 24.73 31.50 -17.85
CA LEU A 171 24.72 32.86 -18.42
C LEU A 171 24.95 33.95 -17.36
N ASN A 172 24.32 33.82 -16.19
CA ASN A 172 24.45 34.78 -15.10
C ASN A 172 25.87 34.84 -14.51
N ILE A 173 26.55 33.69 -14.45
CA ILE A 173 27.92 33.60 -13.95
C ILE A 173 28.92 34.06 -15.00
N PHE A 174 28.89 33.47 -16.20
CA PHE A 174 29.97 33.63 -17.19
C PHE A 174 29.81 34.87 -18.06
N VAL A 175 28.58 35.29 -18.36
CA VAL A 175 28.33 36.46 -19.23
C VAL A 175 28.09 37.68 -18.37
N LEU A 176 27.16 37.59 -17.42
CA LEU A 176 26.69 38.73 -16.63
C LEU A 176 27.48 38.96 -15.34
N HIS A 177 28.40 38.07 -14.97
CA HIS A 177 29.26 38.18 -13.79
C HIS A 177 28.52 38.46 -12.47
N LYS A 178 27.27 37.99 -12.37
CA LYS A 178 26.45 38.14 -11.16
C LYS A 178 27.00 37.27 -10.03
N LYS A 179 26.82 37.71 -8.79
CA LYS A 179 27.35 37.02 -7.59
C LYS A 179 26.24 36.80 -6.56
N GLY A 180 26.44 35.80 -5.70
CA GLY A 180 25.51 35.50 -4.60
C GLY A 180 24.16 34.99 -5.09
N LEU A 181 23.07 35.42 -4.43
CA LEU A 181 21.70 34.96 -4.69
C LEU A 181 21.14 35.44 -6.02
N GLU A 182 21.73 36.47 -6.63
CA GLU A 182 21.31 37.00 -7.94
C GLU A 182 21.70 36.10 -9.12
N ILE A 183 22.52 35.07 -8.88
CA ILE A 183 22.87 34.05 -9.86
C ILE A 183 21.64 33.21 -10.23
N ILE A 184 20.75 32.96 -9.26
CA ILE A 184 19.56 32.13 -9.47
C ILE A 184 18.50 32.99 -10.14
N PRO A 185 18.00 32.60 -11.32
CA PRO A 185 16.95 33.36 -12.01
C PRO A 185 15.68 33.39 -11.15
N ASN A 186 15.06 34.57 -11.00
CA ASN A 186 13.79 34.72 -10.30
C ASN A 186 13.78 34.07 -8.90
N TYR A 187 14.87 34.21 -8.12
CA TYR A 187 15.03 33.56 -6.82
C TYR A 187 13.83 33.78 -5.86
N LEU A 188 13.23 34.98 -5.89
CA LEU A 188 12.04 35.31 -5.09
C LEU A 188 10.84 34.40 -5.42
N PHE A 189 10.64 34.06 -6.70
CA PHE A 189 9.59 33.13 -7.11
C PHE A 189 9.83 31.73 -6.54
N TRP A 190 11.06 31.23 -6.63
CA TRP A 190 11.40 29.89 -6.15
C TRP A 190 11.27 29.76 -4.64
N ILE A 191 11.57 30.82 -3.88
CA ILE A 191 11.35 30.87 -2.42
C ILE A 191 9.86 30.91 -2.08
N GLY A 192 9.03 31.55 -2.91
CA GLY A 192 7.57 31.59 -2.72
C GLY A 192 6.84 30.31 -3.15
N LEU A 193 7.46 29.49 -4.00
CA LEU A 193 6.86 28.29 -4.59
C LEU A 193 6.37 27.24 -3.57
N PRO A 194 7.08 26.94 -2.46
CA PRO A 194 6.58 26.05 -1.42
C PRO A 194 5.27 26.52 -0.79
N SER A 195 5.09 27.84 -0.58
CA SER A 195 3.82 28.39 -0.07
C SER A 195 2.68 28.14 -1.04
N LEU A 196 2.91 28.37 -2.33
CA LEU A 196 1.92 28.12 -3.39
C LEU A 196 1.53 26.64 -3.48
N LEU A 197 2.48 25.72 -3.30
CA LEU A 197 2.20 24.28 -3.27
C LEU A 197 1.34 23.91 -2.06
N VAL A 198 1.64 24.44 -0.87
CA VAL A 198 0.84 24.22 0.34
C VAL A 198 -0.59 24.71 0.15
N ASP A 199 -0.76 25.89 -0.46
CA ASP A 199 -2.09 26.45 -0.73
C ASP A 199 -2.85 25.63 -1.77
N GLY A 200 -2.18 25.15 -2.82
CA GLY A 200 -2.77 24.25 -3.81
C GLY A 200 -3.23 22.91 -3.21
N VAL A 201 -2.43 22.32 -2.30
CA VAL A 201 -2.80 21.10 -1.57
C VAL A 201 -4.00 21.35 -0.68
N LYS A 202 -4.03 22.45 0.08
CA LYS A 202 -5.19 22.82 0.91
C LYS A 202 -6.44 23.00 0.06
N PHE A 203 -6.36 23.69 -1.07
CA PHE A 203 -7.49 23.87 -1.98
C PHE A 203 -8.03 22.54 -2.52
N THR A 204 -7.13 21.64 -2.89
CA THR A 204 -7.49 20.35 -3.51
C THR A 204 -8.03 19.33 -2.50
N PHE A 205 -7.44 19.27 -1.30
CA PHE A 205 -7.72 18.20 -0.33
C PHE A 205 -8.51 18.63 0.90
N CYS A 206 -8.42 19.88 1.35
CA CYS A 206 -9.12 20.33 2.57
C CYS A 206 -10.53 20.84 2.30
N CYS A 207 -10.85 21.28 1.08
CA CYS A 207 -12.17 21.82 0.74
C CYS A 207 -12.92 20.87 -0.20
N LYS A 208 -13.59 19.85 0.37
CA LYS A 208 -14.72 19.24 -0.37
C LYS A 208 -15.74 20.35 -0.61
N LYS A 209 -16.08 20.60 -1.87
CA LYS A 209 -17.19 21.46 -2.25
C LYS A 209 -18.42 21.00 -1.42
N ALA A 210 -18.91 21.85 -0.51
CA ALA A 210 -20.27 21.68 0.00
C ALA A 210 -21.20 21.69 -1.23
N GLY A 211 -22.15 20.76 -1.27
CA GLY A 211 -22.99 20.49 -2.43
C GLY A 211 -23.54 21.77 -3.05
N SER A 212 -23.45 21.87 -4.37
CA SER A 212 -24.12 22.92 -5.12
C SER A 212 -25.63 22.69 -5.05
N GLU A 213 -26.28 23.35 -4.11
CA GLU A 213 -27.73 23.50 -4.04
C GLU A 213 -28.17 24.57 -5.05
N TYR A 214 -28.34 24.17 -6.31
CA TYR A 214 -29.04 24.91 -7.37
C TYR A 214 -29.65 23.80 -8.27
N GLN A 215 -30.95 23.59 -8.45
CA GLN A 215 -32.11 24.49 -8.52
C GLN A 215 -33.39 23.72 -8.08
N THR A 216 -34.13 24.23 -7.10
CA THR A 216 -35.56 23.91 -6.93
C THR A 216 -36.34 25.21 -7.10
N PHE A 217 -36.47 25.66 -8.34
CA PHE A 217 -37.52 26.57 -8.77
C PHE A 217 -37.97 26.12 -10.16
N ALA A 218 -38.86 25.13 -10.18
CA ALA A 218 -39.75 24.91 -11.30
C ALA A 218 -41.16 25.28 -10.80
N VAL A 219 -41.70 26.32 -11.42
CA VAL A 219 -43.10 26.77 -11.34
C VAL A 219 -44.02 25.68 -11.88
#